data_AF-A0A7J8J6L9-F1
#
_entry.id   AF-A0A7J8J6L9-F1
#
_cell.length_a   1.000
_cell.length_b   1.000
_cell.length_c   1.000
_cell.angle_alpha   90.00
_cell.angle_beta   90.00
_cell.angle_gamma   90.00
#
_symmetry.space_group_name_H-M   'P 1'
#
loop_
_entity.id
_entity.type
_entity.pdbx_description
1 polymer ?
#
loop_
_entity_poly.entity_id
_entity_poly.type
_entity_poly.pdbx_seq_one_letter_code
_entity_poly.pdbx_strand_id
1 'polypeptide(L)'
;MKRFKDVKNQQMEFNIFATPFNVEPADVPDNLQHEITQLQSDDELKARYNLPLLEFYECYISNDEFPTLRTHALKYASVFGTTYYCEQFFPNLPSQRVNCSRLTDTNLEKQLLVASSVQANITHLTKAKF
;
A
#
# COMPACT_ATOMS: atom_id res chain seq x y z
N MET A 1 -1.20 -23.04 22.12
CA MET A 1 -0.62 -23.07 20.75
C MET A 1 -1.45 -22.22 19.76
N LYS A 2 -1.77 -20.96 20.10
CA LYS A 2 -2.51 -20.02 19.23
C LYS A 2 -1.57 -19.12 18.41
N ARG A 3 -0.57 -18.58 19.10
CA ARG A 3 0.48 -17.69 18.55
C ARG A 3 1.15 -18.20 17.26
N PHE A 4 1.35 -19.51 17.11
CA PHE A 4 1.99 -20.08 15.91
C PHE A 4 1.04 -20.18 14.71
N LYS A 5 -0.27 -20.35 14.92
CA LYS A 5 -1.26 -20.32 13.84
C LYS A 5 -1.40 -18.91 13.27
N ASP A 6 -1.40 -17.92 14.16
CA ASP A 6 -1.49 -16.51 13.77
C ASP A 6 -0.31 -16.09 12.87
N VAL A 7 0.91 -16.55 13.18
CA VAL A 7 2.11 -16.30 12.36
C VAL A 7 2.02 -16.95 10.97
N LYS A 8 1.54 -18.21 10.90
CA LYS A 8 1.39 -18.90 9.61
C LYS A 8 0.35 -18.23 8.71
N ASN A 9 -0.76 -17.80 9.30
CA ASN A 9 -1.81 -17.08 8.56
C ASN A 9 -1.29 -15.73 8.05
N GLN A 10 -0.55 -14.99 8.88
CA GLN A 10 0.07 -13.73 8.43
C GLN A 10 1.08 -13.95 7.31
N GLN A 11 1.86 -15.03 7.37
CA GLN A 11 2.82 -15.36 6.30
C GLN A 11 2.10 -15.69 4.99
N MET A 12 1.03 -16.47 5.06
CA MET A 12 0.22 -16.82 3.89
C MET A 12 -0.38 -15.57 3.24
N GLU A 13 -0.97 -14.69 4.03
CA GLU A 13 -1.51 -13.43 3.54
C GLU A 13 -0.43 -12.55 2.92
N PHE A 14 0.76 -12.49 3.53
CA PHE A 14 1.89 -11.81 2.91
C PHE A 14 2.31 -12.45 1.59
N ASN A 15 2.33 -13.78 1.48
CA ASN A 15 2.69 -14.48 0.25
C ASN A 15 1.69 -14.26 -0.88
N ILE A 16 0.40 -14.08 -0.57
CA ILE A 16 -0.63 -13.70 -1.55
C ILE A 16 -0.31 -12.34 -2.18
N PHE A 17 0.20 -11.40 -1.40
CA PHE A 17 0.65 -10.10 -1.90
C PHE A 17 2.03 -10.16 -2.58
N ALA A 18 2.99 -10.84 -1.97
CA ALA A 18 4.38 -10.79 -2.39
C ALA A 18 4.68 -11.72 -3.56
N THR A 19 4.00 -12.87 -3.64
CA THR A 19 4.26 -13.95 -4.61
C THR A 19 2.95 -14.63 -5.08
N PRO A 20 1.99 -13.88 -5.64
CA PRO A 20 0.67 -14.40 -5.99
C PRO A 20 0.71 -15.54 -7.04
N PHE A 21 1.76 -15.61 -7.86
CA PHE A 21 1.94 -16.65 -8.87
C PHE A 21 2.49 -17.98 -8.34
N ASN A 22 2.93 -18.01 -7.08
CA ASN A 22 3.62 -19.16 -6.48
C ASN A 22 2.91 -19.69 -5.22
N VAL A 23 1.76 -19.12 -4.85
CA VAL A 23 0.94 -19.65 -3.74
C VAL A 23 0.11 -20.83 -4.23
N GLU A 24 -0.08 -21.82 -3.34
CA GLU A 24 -0.97 -22.95 -3.60
C GLU A 24 -2.43 -22.49 -3.47
N PRO A 25 -3.27 -22.59 -4.53
CA PRO A 25 -4.67 -22.15 -4.44
C PRO A 25 -5.48 -22.88 -3.38
N ALA A 26 -5.15 -24.14 -3.04
CA ALA A 26 -5.83 -24.86 -1.98
C ALA A 26 -5.54 -24.30 -0.57
N ASP A 27 -4.43 -23.58 -0.41
CA ASP A 27 -4.03 -23.02 0.88
C ASP A 27 -4.56 -21.60 1.08
N VAL A 28 -4.97 -20.86 0.03
CA VAL A 28 -5.45 -19.48 0.17
C VAL A 28 -6.91 -19.42 0.68
N PRO A 29 -7.33 -18.30 1.29
CA PRO A 29 -8.72 -18.11 1.70
C PRO A 29 -9.72 -18.33 0.56
N ASP A 30 -10.86 -18.97 0.84
CA ASP A 30 -11.86 -19.37 -0.16
C ASP A 30 -12.30 -18.23 -1.09
N ASN A 31 -12.39 -17.01 -0.57
CA ASN A 31 -12.76 -15.81 -1.32
C ASN A 31 -11.69 -15.34 -2.34
N LEU A 32 -10.48 -15.87 -2.27
CA LEU A 32 -9.35 -15.55 -3.16
C LEU A 32 -8.96 -16.72 -4.08
N GLN A 33 -9.40 -17.96 -3.80
CA GLN A 33 -8.97 -19.14 -4.55
C GLN A 33 -9.25 -19.01 -6.06
N HIS A 34 -10.43 -18.51 -6.42
CA HIS A 34 -10.82 -18.34 -7.81
C HIS A 34 -9.96 -17.27 -8.51
N GLU A 35 -9.85 -16.08 -7.92
CA GLU A 35 -9.07 -14.97 -8.47
C GLU A 35 -7.58 -15.33 -8.60
N ILE A 36 -7.01 -16.05 -7.62
CA ILE A 36 -5.62 -16.54 -7.67
C ILE A 36 -5.43 -17.56 -8.78
N THR A 37 -6.35 -18.51 -8.93
CA THR A 37 -6.27 -19.53 -9.99
C THR A 37 -6.34 -18.88 -11.37
N GLN A 38 -7.24 -17.91 -11.54
CA GLN A 38 -7.38 -17.15 -12.78
C GLN A 38 -6.10 -16.35 -13.07
N LEU A 39 -5.57 -15.64 -12.08
CA LEU A 39 -4.32 -14.89 -12.20
C LEU A 39 -3.15 -15.80 -12.61
N GLN A 40 -3.00 -16.96 -11.96
CA GLN A 40 -1.90 -17.89 -12.23
C GLN A 40 -1.95 -18.51 -13.63
N SER A 41 -3.14 -18.51 -14.24
CA SER A 41 -3.37 -19.00 -15.60
C SER A 41 -3.17 -17.91 -16.67
N ASP A 42 -2.97 -16.66 -16.27
CA ASP A 42 -2.80 -15.51 -17.17
C ASP A 42 -1.31 -15.24 -17.44
N ASP A 43 -0.85 -15.66 -18.62
CA ASP A 43 0.54 -15.49 -19.05
C ASP A 43 0.91 -14.00 -19.30
N GLU A 44 -0.06 -13.16 -19.67
CA GLU A 44 0.20 -11.73 -19.89
C GLU A 44 0.46 -11.03 -18.55
N LEU A 45 -0.39 -11.28 -17.55
CA LEU A 45 -0.18 -10.76 -16.19
C LEU A 45 1.11 -11.28 -15.59
N LYS A 46 1.46 -12.55 -15.84
CA LYS A 46 2.73 -13.15 -15.41
C LYS A 46 3.94 -12.46 -16.03
N ALA A 47 3.87 -12.05 -17.30
CA ALA A 47 4.94 -11.28 -17.95
C ALA A 47 5.10 -9.86 -17.35
N ARG A 48 3.99 -9.24 -16.91
CA ARG A 48 3.98 -7.91 -16.28
C ARG A 48 4.44 -7.91 -14.82
N TYR A 49 4.48 -9.06 -14.17
CA TYR A 49 4.90 -9.23 -12.78
C TYR A 49 6.40 -8.95 -12.52
N ASN A 50 7.15 -8.51 -13.53
CA ASN A 50 8.51 -7.96 -13.35
C ASN A 50 8.52 -6.50 -12.87
N LEU A 51 7.36 -5.84 -12.82
CA LEU A 51 7.20 -4.47 -12.34
C LEU A 51 7.14 -4.40 -10.81
N PRO A 52 7.33 -3.21 -10.20
CA PRO A 52 7.08 -3.02 -8.78
C PRO A 52 5.67 -3.49 -8.38
N LEU A 53 5.54 -4.20 -7.25
CA LEU A 53 4.27 -4.82 -6.84
C LEU A 53 3.10 -3.83 -6.81
N LEU A 54 3.30 -2.62 -6.26
CA LEU A 54 2.24 -1.62 -6.22
C LEU A 54 1.79 -1.20 -7.62
N GLU A 55 2.73 -0.97 -8.54
CA GLU A 55 2.42 -0.63 -9.93
C GLU A 55 1.71 -1.79 -10.64
N PHE A 56 2.14 -3.03 -10.40
CA PHE A 56 1.47 -4.22 -10.91
C PHE A 56 -0.01 -4.27 -10.46
N TYR A 57 -0.26 -4.17 -9.17
CA TYR A 57 -1.61 -4.23 -8.61
C TYR A 57 -2.46 -3.02 -8.97
N GLU A 58 -1.88 -1.82 -9.15
CA GLU A 58 -2.64 -0.62 -9.52
C GLU A 58 -2.97 -0.56 -11.00
N CYS A 59 -2.04 -0.93 -11.88
CA CYS A 59 -2.16 -0.71 -13.33
C CYS A 59 -2.64 -1.93 -14.10
N TYR A 60 -2.38 -3.15 -13.63
CA TYR A 60 -2.62 -4.38 -14.40
C TYR A 60 -3.70 -5.28 -13.83
N ILE A 61 -3.90 -5.25 -12.51
CA ILE A 61 -4.96 -6.02 -11.87
C ILE A 61 -6.28 -5.27 -11.94
N SER A 62 -7.17 -5.67 -12.84
CA SER A 62 -8.50 -5.06 -13.00
C SER A 62 -9.34 -5.20 -11.72
N ASN A 63 -9.99 -4.12 -11.30
CA ASN A 63 -10.91 -4.17 -10.16
C ASN A 63 -12.20 -4.95 -10.48
N ASP A 64 -12.57 -5.06 -11.75
CA ASP A 64 -13.79 -5.78 -12.15
C ASP A 64 -13.55 -7.30 -12.20
N GLU A 65 -12.33 -7.72 -12.55
CA GLU A 65 -11.97 -9.14 -12.67
C GLU A 65 -11.35 -9.71 -11.39
N PHE A 66 -10.59 -8.89 -10.67
CA PHE A 66 -9.86 -9.30 -9.46
C PHE A 66 -10.14 -8.36 -8.26
N PRO A 67 -11.42 -8.09 -7.92
CA PRO A 67 -11.77 -7.11 -6.88
C PRO A 67 -11.18 -7.47 -5.51
N THR A 68 -11.18 -8.76 -5.15
CA THR A 68 -10.76 -9.23 -3.82
C THR A 68 -9.25 -9.19 -3.69
N LEU A 69 -8.55 -9.69 -4.71
CA LEU A 69 -7.10 -9.72 -4.80
C LEU A 69 -6.54 -8.30 -4.85
N ARG A 70 -7.12 -7.40 -5.67
CA ARG A 70 -6.70 -6.01 -5.74
C ARG A 70 -6.84 -5.31 -4.40
N THR A 71 -8.00 -5.46 -3.76
CA THR A 71 -8.26 -4.87 -2.43
C THR A 71 -7.29 -5.40 -1.37
N HIS A 72 -7.06 -6.71 -1.36
CA HIS A 72 -6.10 -7.37 -0.48
C HIS A 72 -4.69 -6.82 -0.69
N ALA A 73 -4.23 -6.79 -1.94
CA ALA A 73 -2.90 -6.35 -2.29
C ALA A 73 -2.67 -4.87 -1.94
N LEU A 74 -3.63 -3.98 -2.22
CA LEU A 74 -3.50 -2.56 -1.87
C LEU A 74 -3.52 -2.33 -0.35
N LYS A 75 -4.29 -3.14 0.39
CA LYS A 75 -4.25 -3.11 1.86
C LYS A 75 -2.87 -3.52 2.37
N TYR A 76 -2.30 -4.60 1.84
CA TYR A 76 -0.95 -5.04 2.22
C TYR A 76 0.10 -4.03 1.78
N ALA A 77 0.02 -3.49 0.56
CA ALA A 77 0.87 -2.41 0.10
C ALA A 77 0.73 -1.13 0.92
N SER A 78 -0.39 -0.90 1.62
CA SER A 78 -0.56 0.25 2.54
C SER A 78 0.05 -0.03 3.92
N VAL A 79 -0.12 -1.24 4.44
CA VAL A 79 0.51 -1.70 5.70
C VAL A 79 2.03 -1.69 5.55
N PHE A 80 2.51 -2.26 4.44
CA PHE A 80 3.90 -2.25 4.07
C PHE A 80 4.31 -0.96 3.38
N GLY A 81 3.41 -0.08 2.95
CA GLY A 81 3.77 1.17 2.26
C GLY A 81 4.60 2.08 3.14
N THR A 82 4.42 2.05 4.46
CA THR A 82 5.30 2.77 5.39
C THR A 82 6.69 2.14 5.56
N THR A 83 6.90 0.90 5.11
CA THR A 83 8.18 0.16 5.16
C THR A 83 8.79 -0.03 3.76
N TYR A 84 8.03 -0.52 2.79
CA TYR A 84 8.34 -0.65 1.37
C TYR A 84 8.60 0.69 0.67
N TYR A 85 7.82 1.75 0.94
CA TYR A 85 8.14 3.10 0.40
C TYR A 85 9.45 3.62 1.02
N CYS A 86 9.73 3.31 2.29
CA CYS A 86 11.01 3.63 2.92
C CYS A 86 12.18 2.84 2.32
N GLU A 87 12.02 1.56 1.98
CA GLU A 87 13.09 0.76 1.36
C GLU A 87 13.33 1.16 -0.11
N GLN A 88 12.28 1.50 -0.86
CA GLN A 88 12.39 1.92 -2.26
C GLN A 88 12.93 3.35 -2.43
N PHE A 89 12.65 4.27 -1.49
CA PHE A 89 13.18 5.65 -1.52
C PHE A 89 14.44 5.86 -0.66
N PHE A 90 14.69 5.02 0.34
CA PHE A 90 15.83 5.14 1.26
C PHE A 90 16.48 3.77 1.53
N PRO A 91 17.18 3.19 0.54
CA PRO A 91 17.80 1.86 0.67
C PRO A 91 18.90 1.74 1.75
N ASN A 92 19.26 2.85 2.43
CA ASN A 92 20.33 2.92 3.41
C ASN A 92 19.87 3.22 4.85
N LEU A 93 18.57 3.24 5.14
CA LEU A 93 18.11 3.40 6.52
C LEU A 93 18.17 2.05 7.23
N PRO A 94 18.89 1.94 8.37
CA PRO A 94 18.89 0.71 9.15
C PRO A 94 17.45 0.39 9.55
N SER A 95 17.05 -0.87 9.37
CA SER A 95 15.73 -1.42 9.65
C SER A 95 15.34 -1.27 11.13
N GLN A 96 15.07 -0.05 11.57
CA GLN A 96 14.57 0.25 12.88
C GLN A 96 13.06 0.21 12.76
N ARG A 97 12.49 -0.90 13.25
CA ARG A 97 11.04 -1.16 13.30
C ARG A 97 10.31 0.14 13.66
N VAL A 98 9.64 0.73 12.68
CA VAL A 98 8.77 1.87 12.89
C VAL A 98 7.66 1.38 13.80
N ASN A 99 7.69 1.79 15.07
CA ASN A 99 6.65 1.46 16.03
C ASN A 99 5.34 2.14 15.59
N CYS A 100 4.51 1.41 14.85
CA CYS A 100 3.11 1.74 14.57
C CYS A 100 2.24 1.55 15.82
N SER A 101 2.58 2.26 16.89
CA SER A 101 1.72 2.38 18.07
C SER A 101 1.93 3.77 18.66
N ARG A 102 1.21 4.75 18.13
CA ARG A 102 0.73 5.96 18.83
C ARG A 102 -0.18 6.77 17.89
N LEU A 103 -1.27 6.13 17.47
CA LEU A 103 -2.53 6.87 17.37
C LEU A 103 -2.97 7.10 18.81
N THR A 104 -2.78 8.32 19.30
CA THR A 104 -3.57 8.81 20.42
C THR A 104 -3.95 10.23 20.07
N ASP A 105 -5.19 10.34 19.62
CA ASP A 105 -6.08 11.48 19.76
C ASP A 105 -5.49 12.70 20.46
N THR A 106 -5.17 13.72 19.67
CA THR A 106 -5.76 15.06 19.78
C THR A 106 -5.15 15.90 18.67
N ASN A 107 -6.00 16.35 17.73
CA ASN A 107 -5.85 17.49 16.82
C ASN A 107 -6.25 17.22 15.35
N LEU A 108 -7.15 16.27 15.08
CA LEU A 108 -7.65 16.00 13.72
C LEU A 108 -8.58 17.08 13.15
N GLU A 109 -8.85 18.20 13.84
CA GLU A 109 -9.98 19.06 13.46
C GLU A 109 -9.67 20.47 12.95
N LYS A 110 -8.41 20.90 12.71
CA LYS A 110 -8.16 22.34 12.48
C LYS A 110 -7.25 22.82 11.35
N GLN A 111 -6.89 22.03 10.33
CA GLN A 111 -6.09 22.61 9.22
C GLN A 111 -6.55 22.33 7.78
N LEU A 112 -7.78 21.84 7.57
CA LEU A 112 -8.38 21.74 6.23
C LEU A 112 -9.25 22.95 5.83
N LEU A 113 -8.90 24.17 6.23
CA LEU A 113 -9.67 25.39 5.90
C LEU A 113 -8.79 26.56 5.42
N VAL A 114 -7.80 26.31 4.55
CA VAL A 114 -7.10 27.40 3.83
C VAL A 114 -6.84 27.03 2.36
N ALA A 115 -7.84 26.48 1.66
CA ALA A 115 -7.76 26.27 0.21
C ALA A 115 -8.83 27.04 -0.58
N SER A 116 -9.72 27.79 0.06
CA SER A 116 -10.77 28.53 -0.64
C SER A 116 -11.14 29.82 0.08
N SER A 117 -10.30 30.85 -0.04
CA SER A 117 -10.79 32.23 -0.06
C SER A 117 -9.78 33.13 -0.72
N VAL A 118 -10.14 33.53 -1.93
CA VAL A 118 -9.57 34.63 -2.71
C VAL A 118 -9.67 35.92 -1.91
N GLN A 119 -8.56 36.64 -1.72
CA GLN A 119 -8.54 38.08 -2.01
C GLN A 119 -7.11 38.60 -2.18
N ALA A 120 -6.83 39.11 -3.37
CA ALA A 120 -5.70 39.96 -3.67
C ALA A 120 -5.69 41.16 -2.71
N ASN A 121 -4.54 41.51 -2.12
CA ASN A 121 -4.23 42.92 -1.89
C ASN A 121 -2.75 43.21 -1.54
N ILE A 122 -2.17 44.04 -2.43
CA ILE A 122 -1.18 45.12 -2.25
C ILE A 122 0.28 44.76 -1.92
N THR A 123 1.03 44.51 -3.00
CA THR A 123 2.27 45.21 -3.39
C THR A 123 2.96 46.10 -2.33
N HIS A 124 4.21 45.74 -2.05
CA HIS A 124 5.33 46.67 -1.83
C HIS A 124 5.19 47.73 -0.73
N LEU A 125 5.52 47.37 0.51
CA LEU A 125 6.08 48.33 1.47
C LEU A 125 7.49 48.71 1.03
N THR A 126 7.61 49.86 0.38
CA THR A 126 8.86 50.49 -0.04
C THR A 126 9.72 50.90 1.16
N LYS A 127 10.91 50.30 1.21
CA LYS A 127 12.22 50.87 1.58
C LYS A 127 12.32 51.75 2.85
N ALA A 128 13.01 51.20 3.84
CA ALA A 128 13.85 51.96 4.75
C ALA A 128 15.04 52.63 4.00
N LYS A 129 15.38 53.87 4.41
CA LYS A 129 16.71 54.55 4.44
C LYS A 129 16.61 56.05 4.07
N PHE A 130 16.49 56.94 5.06
CA PHE A 130 17.54 57.78 5.68
C PHE A 130 16.88 58.78 6.63
#